data_AF-A0A4P5VF63-F1
#
_entry.id   AF-A0A4P5VF63-F1
#
_cell.length_a   1.000
_cell.length_b   1.000
_cell.length_c   1.000
_cell.angle_alpha   90.00
_cell.angle_beta   90.00
_cell.angle_gamma   90.00
#
_symmetry.space_group_name_H-M   'P 1'
#
loop_
_entity.id
_entity.type
_entity.pdbx_description
1 polymer ?
#
loop_
_entity_poly.entity_id
_entity_poly.type
_entity_poly.pdbx_seq_one_letter_code
_entity_poly.pdbx_strand_id
1 'polypeptide(L)' 'MASSFPSSQPAPDPKGEQPVEAEDTATLIALLAQDRQWLLRQLDGGRWSQWRLDLAALERELGQMLDQANERFPLG' A
#
# COMPACT_ATOMS: atom_id res chain seq x y z
N MET A 1 -30.16 -0.17 48.32
CA MET A 1 -28.91 -0.95 48.15
C MET A 1 -28.17 -0.35 46.97
N ALA A 2 -27.08 0.36 47.23
CA ALA A 2 -26.26 0.99 46.18
C ALA A 2 -25.07 0.06 45.88
N SER A 3 -24.97 -0.42 44.65
CA SER A 3 -23.88 -1.28 44.21
C SER A 3 -22.78 -0.40 43.60
N SER A 4 -21.70 -0.19 44.35
CA SER A 4 -20.43 0.30 43.82
C SER A 4 -19.79 -0.77 42.93
N PHE A 5 -19.48 -0.41 41.68
CA PHE A 5 -18.54 -1.19 40.87
C PHE A 5 -17.13 -0.66 41.10
N PRO A 6 -16.13 -1.51 41.40
CA PRO A 6 -14.75 -1.09 41.48
C PRO A 6 -14.19 -0.80 40.07
N SER A 7 -13.60 0.39 39.95
CA SER A 7 -12.84 0.83 38.77
C SER A 7 -11.65 -0.11 38.57
N SER A 8 -11.65 -0.87 37.48
CA SER A 8 -10.50 -1.59 36.97
C SER A 8 -10.42 -1.36 35.48
N GLN A 9 -9.67 -0.34 35.08
CA GLN A 9 -9.02 -0.35 33.79
C GLN A 9 -7.53 -0.09 34.04
N PRO A 10 -6.66 -1.09 33.84
CA PRO A 10 -5.22 -0.86 33.88
C PRO A 10 -4.86 0.05 32.71
N ALA A 11 -3.93 0.98 32.96
CA ALA A 11 -3.35 1.81 31.92
C ALA A 11 -2.80 0.92 30.79
N PRO A 12 -3.04 1.25 29.50
CA PRO A 12 -2.29 0.61 28.44
C PRO A 12 -0.83 1.06 28.56
N ASP A 13 0.07 0.10 28.76
CA ASP A 13 1.52 0.32 28.67
C ASP A 13 1.88 0.93 27.30
N PRO A 14 2.62 2.04 27.24
CA PRO A 14 3.12 2.60 25.98
C PRO A 14 4.39 1.84 25.57
N LYS A 15 4.25 0.60 25.13
CA LYS A 15 5.37 -0.18 24.57
C LYS A 15 4.83 -1.22 23.61
N GLY A 16 4.58 -0.80 22.37
CA GLY A 16 4.21 -1.77 21.35
C GLY A 16 3.67 -1.24 20.03
N GLU A 17 3.36 0.05 19.88
CA GLU A 17 3.32 0.63 18.54
C GLU A 17 4.77 0.67 18.01
N GLN A 18 5.19 -0.46 17.45
CA GLN A 18 6.22 -0.44 16.43
C GLN A 18 5.83 0.67 15.46
N PRO A 19 6.75 1.59 15.11
CA PRO A 19 6.52 2.40 13.93
C PRO A 19 6.32 1.37 12.82
N VAL A 20 5.12 1.32 12.25
CA VAL A 20 5.03 1.01 10.84
C VAL A 20 5.95 2.05 10.22
N GLU A 21 7.20 1.66 9.95
CA GLU A 21 8.23 2.50 9.37
C GLU A 21 7.51 3.25 8.26
N ALA A 22 7.39 4.57 8.40
CA ALA A 22 6.68 5.36 7.43
C ALA A 22 7.57 5.34 6.18
N GLU A 23 7.40 4.31 5.34
CA GLU A 23 8.09 4.21 4.08
C GLU A 23 7.87 5.53 3.37
N ASP A 24 8.98 6.22 3.09
CA ASP A 24 8.90 7.51 2.43
C ASP A 24 8.08 7.38 1.14
N THR A 25 7.36 8.44 0.79
CA THR A 25 6.44 8.42 -0.37
C THR A 25 7.21 8.05 -1.65
N ALA A 26 8.46 8.50 -1.77
CA ALA A 26 9.39 8.09 -2.83
C ALA A 26 9.61 6.57 -2.88
N THR A 27 9.81 5.92 -1.73
CA THR A 27 9.99 4.48 -1.62
C THR A 27 8.72 3.72 -2.05
N LEU A 28 7.54 4.20 -1.63
CA LEU A 28 6.27 3.61 -2.04
C LEU A 28 6.04 3.72 -3.56
N ILE A 29 6.37 4.87 -4.15
CA ILE A 29 6.32 5.07 -5.61
C ILE A 29 7.24 4.08 -6.33
N ALA A 30 8.46 3.88 -5.82
CA ALA A 30 9.42 2.95 -6.40
C ALA A 30 8.98 1.47 -6.30
N LEU A 31 8.34 1.08 -5.19
CA LEU A 31 7.77 -0.25 -5.02
C LEU A 31 6.60 -0.49 -5.96
N LEU A 32 5.66 0.45 -6.05
CA LEU A 32 4.54 0.38 -7.00
C LEU A 32 5.01 0.31 -8.46
N ALA A 33 6.08 1.01 -8.81
CA ALA A 33 6.69 0.90 -10.13
C ALA A 33 7.25 -0.50 -10.41
N GLN A 34 7.89 -1.13 -9.43
CA GLN A 34 8.34 -2.53 -9.54
C GLN A 34 7.18 -3.51 -9.68
N ASP A 35 6.12 -3.33 -8.90
CA ASP A 35 4.91 -4.17 -8.98
C ASP A 35 4.24 -4.06 -10.35
N ARG A 36 4.15 -2.85 -10.90
CA ARG A 36 3.67 -2.63 -12.27
C ARG A 36 4.51 -3.40 -13.30
N GLN A 37 5.84 -3.35 -13.18
CA GLN A 37 6.74 -4.10 -14.06
C GLN A 37 6.60 -5.62 -13.89
N TRP A 38 6.34 -6.09 -12.67
CA TRP A 38 6.04 -7.49 -12.43
C TRP A 38 4.73 -7.90 -13.11
N LEU A 39 3.67 -7.10 -12.97
CA LEU A 39 2.36 -7.34 -13.58
C LEU A 39 2.46 -7.48 -15.10
N LEU A 40 3.16 -6.55 -15.77
CA LEU A 40 3.40 -6.61 -17.21
C LEU A 40 4.09 -7.92 -17.64
N ARG A 41 5.15 -8.33 -16.94
CA ARG A 41 5.83 -9.61 -17.22
C ARG A 41 4.94 -10.83 -17.03
N GLN A 42 3.99 -10.79 -16.09
CA GLN A 42 3.03 -11.88 -15.94
C GLN A 42 2.04 -11.91 -17.11
N LEU A 43 1.54 -10.73 -17.53
CA LEU A 43 0.62 -10.59 -18.66
C LEU A 43 1.25 -11.01 -19.98
N ASP A 44 2.52 -10.65 -20.22
CA ASP A 44 3.29 -11.08 -21.38
C ASP A 44 3.54 -12.59 -21.39
N GLY A 45 3.73 -13.18 -20.20
CA GLY A 45 3.81 -14.63 -20.03
C GLY A 45 2.50 -15.38 -20.22
N GLY A 46 1.41 -14.71 -20.59
CA GLY A 46 0.10 -15.33 -20.82
C GLY A 46 -0.60 -15.82 -19.54
N ARG A 47 -0.17 -15.36 -18.37
CA ARG A 47 -0.86 -15.65 -17.10
C ARG A 47 -2.15 -14.85 -17.00
N TRP A 48 -3.11 -15.40 -16.25
CA TRP A 48 -4.41 -14.80 -15.98
C TRP A 48 -5.18 -14.38 -17.24
N SER A 49 -5.21 -15.23 -18.27
CA SER A 49 -5.88 -14.95 -19.54
C SER A 49 -7.32 -14.47 -19.37
N GLN A 50 -8.05 -15.02 -18.38
CA GLN A 50 -9.43 -14.63 -18.08
C GLN A 50 -9.57 -13.19 -17.52
N TRP A 51 -8.51 -12.63 -16.94
CA TRP A 51 -8.46 -11.28 -16.36
C TRP A 51 -7.57 -10.32 -17.16
N ARG A 52 -7.09 -10.74 -18.34
CA ARG A 52 -6.05 -10.00 -19.09
C ARG A 52 -6.49 -8.57 -19.42
N LEU A 53 -7.76 -8.36 -19.77
CA LEU A 53 -8.29 -7.04 -20.09
C LEU A 53 -8.37 -6.16 -18.84
N ASP A 54 -8.90 -6.70 -17.74
CA ASP A 54 -9.03 -5.97 -16.47
C ASP A 54 -7.66 -5.62 -15.89
N LEU A 55 -6.71 -6.55 -15.94
CA LEU A 55 -5.34 -6.32 -15.48
C LEU A 55 -4.58 -5.35 -16.38
N ALA A 56 -4.84 -5.32 -17.68
CA ALA A 56 -4.28 -4.31 -18.57
C ALA A 56 -4.86 -2.91 -18.31
N ALA A 57 -6.15 -2.82 -17.96
CA ALA A 57 -6.76 -1.56 -17.54
C ALA A 57 -6.14 -1.06 -16.23
N LEU A 58 -6.02 -1.96 -15.22
CA LEU A 58 -5.36 -1.66 -13.95
C LEU A 58 -3.91 -1.20 -14.14
N GLU A 59 -3.13 -1.91 -14.97
CA GLU A 59 -1.75 -1.56 -15.29
C GLU A 59 -1.64 -0.14 -15.88
N ARG A 60 -2.56 0.21 -16.78
CA ARG A 60 -2.61 1.54 -17.39
C ARG A 60 -3.02 2.63 -16.40
N GLU A 61 -3.93 2.34 -15.48
CA GLU A 61 -4.30 3.26 -14.39
C GLU A 61 -3.11 3.47 -13.44
N LEU A 62 -2.42 2.40 -13.06
CA LEU A 62 -1.20 2.47 -12.26
C LEU A 62 -0.10 3.29 -12.95
N GLY A 63 0.07 3.15 -14.26
CA GLY A 63 1.00 3.97 -15.05
C GLY A 63 0.69 5.47 -14.91
N GLN A 64 -0.57 5.87 -15.14
CA GLN A 64 -0.99 7.26 -15.02
C GLN A 64 -0.83 7.82 -13.60
N MET A 65 -1.09 7.00 -12.58
CA MET A 65 -0.91 7.40 -11.19
C MET A 65 0.57 7.60 -10.85
N LEU A 66 1.44 6.69 -11.30
CA LEU A 66 2.89 6.79 -11.09
C LEU A 66 3.49 7.99 -11.81
N ASP A 67 3.05 8.28 -13.04
CA ASP A 67 3.48 9.46 -13.78
C ASP A 67 3.15 10.75 -12.99
N GLN A 68 1.92 10.88 -12.51
CA GLN A 68 1.49 12.02 -11.67
C GLN A 68 2.23 12.08 -10.33
N ALA A 69 2.51 10.93 -9.72
CA ALA A 69 3.24 10.88 -8.46
C ALA A 69 4.70 11.34 -8.66
N ASN A 70 5.33 10.94 -9.75
CA ASN A 70 6.69 11.34 -10.08
C ASN A 70 6.81 12.84 -10.43
N GLU A 71 5.75 13.44 -10.99
CA GLU A 71 5.66 14.90 -11.17
C GLU A 71 5.55 15.66 -9.83
N ARG A 72 4.81 15.11 -8.86
CA ARG A 72 4.56 15.75 -7.56
C ARG A 72 5.66 15.52 -6.54
N PHE A 73 6.32 14.38 -6.64
CA PHE A 73 7.42 13.94 -5.78
C PHE A 73 8.64 13.64 -6.64
N PRO A 74 9.22 14.67 -7.31
CA PRO A 74 10.43 14.48 -8.08
C PRO A 74 11.50 13.98 -7.10
N LEU A 75 12.00 12.77 -7.36
CA LEU A 75 13.16 12.22 -6.67
C LEU A 75 14.31 13.23 -6.86
N GLY A 76 14.65 13.97 -5.80
CA GLY A 76 15.67 15.01 -5.81
C GLY A 76 17.07 14.48 -6.09
#